data_AF-A8ZZS5-F1
#
_entry.id   AF-A8ZZS5-F1
#
_cell.length_a   1.000
_cell.length_b   1.000
_cell.length_c   1.000
_cell.angle_alpha   90.00
_cell.angle_beta   90.00
_cell.angle_gamma   90.00
#
_symmetry.space_group_name_H-M   'P 1'
#
loop_
_entity.id
_entity.type
_entity.pdbx_description
1 polymer ?
#
loop_
_entity_poly.entity_id
_entity_poly.type
_entity_poly.pdbx_seq_one_letter_code
_entity_poly.pdbx_strand_id
1 'polypeptide(L)'
;MYDLTQKGRLVLRDLGYDAENKSEGIVHKFWKNKVAEDYRAKGYDVEVEAYINGRPDIIARKDGKSIAVEIETGKSDFMHNIQRAIDAGFDEVVCVATNERVERKMRKEV
;
A
#
# COMPACT_ATOMS: atom_id res chain seq x y z
N MET A 1 11.86 1.19 14.19
CA MET A 1 11.45 0.94 12.79
C MET A 1 12.20 -0.31 12.33
N TYR A 2 11.48 -1.40 12.05
CA TYR A 2 12.05 -2.75 11.83
C TYR A 2 12.40 -3.03 10.36
N ASP A 3 12.95 -2.05 9.65
CA ASP A 3 13.49 -2.24 8.30
C ASP A 3 15.01 -2.11 8.35
N LEU A 4 15.72 -2.80 7.45
CA LEU A 4 17.16 -2.61 7.35
C LEU A 4 17.45 -1.17 6.96
N THR A 5 18.29 -0.49 7.74
CA THR A 5 18.78 0.83 7.32
C THR A 5 19.62 0.68 6.05
N GLN A 6 19.75 1.73 5.26
CA GLN A 6 20.61 1.72 4.07
C GLN A 6 22.05 1.31 4.42
N LYS A 7 22.57 1.82 5.56
CA LYS A 7 23.87 1.40 6.10
C LYS A 7 23.91 -0.08 6.45
N GLY A 8 22.88 -0.60 7.12
CA GLY A 8 22.77 -2.03 7.44
C GLY A 8 22.75 -2.92 6.20
N ARG A 9 22.06 -2.52 5.12
CA ARG A 9 22.07 -3.26 3.84
C ARG A 9 23.46 -3.27 3.20
N LEU A 10 24.16 -2.14 3.20
CA LEU A 10 25.53 -2.04 2.67
C LEU A 10 26.48 -2.97 3.43
N VAL A 11 26.41 -2.98 4.77
CA VAL A 11 27.21 -3.88 5.62
C VAL A 11 26.90 -5.35 5.33
N LEU A 12 25.63 -5.72 5.19
CA LEU A 12 25.26 -7.12 4.89
C LEU A 12 25.77 -7.57 3.51
N ARG A 13 25.72 -6.69 2.50
CA ARG A 13 26.28 -6.97 1.16
C ARG A 13 27.80 -7.14 1.19
N ASP A 14 28.49 -6.30 1.95
CA ASP A 14 29.95 -6.38 2.12
C ASP A 14 30.36 -7.70 2.80
N LEU A 15 29.52 -8.20 3.71
CA LEU A 15 29.68 -9.50 4.36
C LEU A 15 29.26 -10.70 3.48
N GLY A 16 28.92 -10.49 2.20
CA GLY A 16 28.53 -11.53 1.26
C GLY A 16 27.10 -12.04 1.42
N TYR A 17 26.27 -11.40 2.23
CA TYR A 17 24.86 -11.73 2.35
C TYR A 17 24.03 -11.01 1.29
N ASP A 18 23.04 -11.70 0.76
CA ASP A 18 22.06 -11.07 -0.11
C ASP A 18 21.09 -10.20 0.71
N ALA A 19 21.34 -8.89 0.68
CA ALA A 19 20.44 -7.89 1.23
C ALA A 19 19.71 -7.18 0.08
N GLU A 20 18.75 -7.89 -0.52
CA GLU A 20 17.89 -7.36 -1.57
C GLU A 20 17.22 -6.05 -1.13
N ASN A 21 17.11 -5.14 -2.10
CA ASN A 21 16.21 -4.00 -1.96
C ASN A 21 14.79 -4.53 -2.15
N LYS A 22 14.13 -4.98 -1.07
CA LYS A 22 12.68 -5.19 -1.13
C LYS A 22 12.05 -3.87 -1.58
N SER A 23 11.39 -3.89 -2.74
CA SER A 23 10.72 -2.74 -3.34
C SER A 23 9.68 -2.13 -2.40
N GLU A 24 9.04 -2.99 -1.61
CA GLU A 24 8.00 -2.62 -0.65
C GLU A 24 8.54 -2.59 0.79
N GLY A 25 8.46 -1.42 1.43
CA GLY A 25 8.90 -1.21 2.81
C GLY A 25 8.00 -1.87 3.85
N ILE A 26 8.55 -2.23 5.02
CA ILE A 26 7.81 -2.96 6.07
C ILE A 26 6.55 -2.24 6.57
N VAL A 27 6.57 -0.89 6.57
CA VAL A 27 5.44 -0.06 6.98
C VAL A 27 4.25 -0.24 6.04
N HIS A 28 4.52 -0.30 4.73
CA HIS A 28 3.49 -0.50 3.72
C HIS A 28 2.83 -1.88 3.88
N LYS A 29 3.65 -2.94 4.02
CA LYS A 29 3.18 -4.30 4.29
C LYS A 29 2.33 -4.40 5.55
N PHE A 30 2.78 -3.76 6.64
CA PHE A 30 2.04 -3.76 7.90
C PHE A 30 0.65 -3.15 7.72
N TRP A 31 0.57 -1.94 7.15
CA TRP A 31 -0.70 -1.24 6.99
C TRP A 31 -1.62 -1.95 6.00
N LYS A 32 -1.08 -2.49 4.90
CA LYS A 32 -1.84 -3.29 3.94
C LYS A 32 -2.53 -4.48 4.61
N ASN A 33 -1.78 -5.25 5.42
CA ASN A 33 -2.35 -6.36 6.17
C ASN A 33 -3.37 -5.90 7.21
N LYS A 34 -3.09 -4.81 7.93
CA LYS A 34 -4.01 -4.27 8.94
C LYS A 34 -5.33 -3.78 8.36
N VAL A 35 -5.28 -3.06 7.25
CA VAL A 35 -6.49 -2.61 6.55
C VAL A 35 -7.24 -3.81 5.98
N ALA A 36 -6.55 -4.79 5.40
CA ALA A 36 -7.19 -6.01 4.92
C ALA A 36 -7.90 -6.80 6.04
N GLU A 37 -7.29 -6.92 7.22
CA GLU A 37 -7.91 -7.51 8.41
C GLU A 37 -9.20 -6.77 8.81
N ASP A 38 -9.16 -5.43 8.82
CA ASP A 38 -10.33 -4.59 9.15
C ASP A 38 -11.48 -4.77 8.15
N TYR A 39 -11.20 -4.77 6.84
CA TYR A 39 -12.22 -5.04 5.81
C TYR A 39 -12.80 -6.46 5.93
N ARG A 40 -11.97 -7.48 6.18
CA ARG A 40 -12.45 -8.86 6.41
C ARG A 40 -13.35 -8.93 7.64
N ALA A 41 -13.00 -8.26 8.74
CA ALA A 41 -13.82 -8.21 9.94
C ALA A 41 -15.19 -7.53 9.69
N LYS A 42 -15.27 -6.61 8.72
CA LYS A 42 -16.51 -5.97 8.26
C LYS A 42 -17.31 -6.83 7.25
N GLY A 43 -16.85 -8.05 6.96
CA GLY A 43 -17.51 -9.02 6.09
C GLY A 43 -17.30 -8.77 4.60
N TYR A 44 -16.20 -8.12 4.20
CA TYR A 44 -15.79 -8.03 2.80
C TYR A 44 -15.00 -9.28 2.40
N ASP A 45 -15.14 -9.70 1.14
CA ASP A 45 -14.17 -10.55 0.47
C ASP A 45 -12.95 -9.70 0.08
N VAL A 46 -11.74 -10.13 0.47
CA VAL A 46 -10.54 -9.27 0.43
C VAL A 46 -9.36 -9.96 -0.24
N GLU A 47 -8.96 -9.42 -1.39
CA GLU A 47 -7.71 -9.75 -2.08
C GLU A 47 -6.62 -8.73 -1.71
N VAL A 48 -5.40 -9.22 -1.41
CA VAL A 48 -4.24 -8.38 -1.12
C VAL A 48 -3.18 -8.63 -2.17
N GLU A 49 -2.80 -7.60 -2.91
CA GLU A 49 -1.77 -7.67 -3.94
C GLU A 49 -0.39 -7.45 -3.31
N ALA A 50 0.47 -8.47 -3.38
CA ALA A 50 1.83 -8.36 -2.85
C ALA A 50 2.85 -7.93 -3.92
N TYR A 51 2.50 -7.91 -5.21
CA TYR A 51 3.52 -7.90 -6.29
C TYR A 51 3.21 -7.19 -7.63
N ILE A 52 2.04 -6.59 -7.90
CA ILE A 52 1.75 -6.13 -9.29
C ILE A 52 1.65 -4.61 -9.44
N ASN A 53 2.43 -4.08 -10.39
CA ASN A 53 2.34 -2.73 -10.93
C ASN A 53 1.03 -2.55 -11.72
N GLY A 54 -0.08 -2.43 -11.01
CA GLY A 54 -1.33 -1.96 -11.61
C GLY A 54 -2.64 -2.43 -11.08
N ARG A 55 -2.60 -3.23 -10.02
CA ARG A 55 -3.76 -3.45 -9.20
C ARG A 55 -3.63 -2.64 -7.92
N PRO A 56 -4.76 -2.26 -7.30
CA PRO A 56 -4.76 -1.65 -5.98
C PRO A 56 -4.09 -2.56 -4.94
N ASP A 57 -3.52 -1.97 -3.90
CA ASP A 57 -2.92 -2.72 -2.79
C ASP A 57 -3.88 -3.74 -2.18
N ILE A 58 -5.14 -3.35 -2.02
CA ILE A 58 -6.22 -4.20 -1.51
C ILE A 58 -7.45 -4.00 -2.39
N ILE A 59 -8.08 -5.11 -2.74
CA ILE A 59 -9.40 -5.11 -3.35
C ILE A 59 -10.37 -5.71 -2.36
N ALA A 60 -11.38 -4.94 -1.96
CA ALA A 60 -12.45 -5.38 -1.09
C ALA A 60 -13.77 -5.45 -1.88
N ARG A 61 -14.52 -6.56 -1.74
CA ARG A 61 -15.79 -6.77 -2.43
C ARG A 61 -16.89 -7.14 -1.45
N LYS A 62 -18.06 -6.54 -1.61
CA LYS A 62 -19.25 -6.84 -0.81
C LYS A 62 -20.50 -6.37 -1.54
N ASP A 63 -21.57 -7.17 -1.50
CA ASP A 63 -22.88 -6.82 -2.06
C ASP A 63 -22.84 -6.36 -3.53
N GLY A 64 -21.99 -7.00 -4.34
CA GLY A 64 -21.79 -6.68 -5.76
C GLY A 64 -20.97 -5.42 -6.02
N LYS A 65 -20.47 -4.73 -4.99
CA LYS A 65 -19.58 -3.57 -5.10
C LYS A 65 -18.13 -3.95 -4.88
N SER A 66 -17.24 -3.21 -5.53
CA SER A 66 -15.80 -3.35 -5.48
C SER A 66 -15.14 -2.05 -5.04
N ILE A 67 -14.24 -2.16 -4.08
CA ILE A 67 -13.49 -1.04 -3.50
C ILE A 67 -12.01 -1.30 -3.73
N ALA A 68 -11.34 -0.34 -4.38
CA ALA A 68 -9.89 -0.28 -4.45
C ALA A 68 -9.36 0.48 -3.23
N VAL A 69 -8.41 -0.10 -2.50
CA VAL A 69 -7.75 0.57 -1.38
C VAL A 69 -6.25 0.66 -1.65
N GLU A 70 -5.71 1.87 -1.52
CA GLU A 70 -4.29 2.18 -1.73
C GLU A 70 -3.66 2.69 -0.43
N ILE A 71 -2.48 2.17 -0.06
CA ILE A 71 -1.76 2.55 1.16
C ILE A 71 -0.69 3.60 0.84
N GLU A 72 -0.88 4.84 1.29
CA GLU A 72 0.07 5.91 1.01
C GLU A 72 1.07 6.12 2.18
N THR A 73 2.36 6.02 1.87
CA THR A 73 3.47 6.18 2.83
C THR A 73 4.21 7.52 2.70
N GLY A 74 3.79 8.37 1.77
CA GLY A 74 4.42 9.62 1.35
C GLY A 74 5.46 9.47 0.24
N LYS A 75 5.54 8.30 -0.41
CA LYS A 75 6.61 7.94 -1.37
C LYS A 75 6.10 7.64 -2.77
N SER A 76 4.80 7.44 -2.93
CA SER A 76 4.16 7.08 -4.20
C SER A 76 3.41 8.26 -4.82
N ASP A 77 3.10 8.10 -6.11
CA ASP A 77 2.14 8.95 -6.81
C ASP A 77 0.73 8.42 -6.58
N PHE A 78 0.14 8.83 -5.44
CA PHE A 78 -1.18 8.36 -5.05
C PHE A 78 -2.27 8.81 -6.02
N MET A 79 -2.11 9.97 -6.68
CA MET A 79 -3.08 10.47 -7.66
C MET A 79 -3.10 9.59 -8.91
N HIS A 80 -1.94 9.17 -9.39
CA HIS A 80 -1.86 8.22 -10.49
C HIS A 80 -2.50 6.87 -10.12
N ASN A 81 -2.27 6.36 -8.91
CA ASN A 81 -2.89 5.12 -8.45
C ASN A 81 -4.42 5.24 -8.35
N ILE A 82 -4.93 6.34 -7.81
CA ILE A 82 -6.38 6.62 -7.75
C ILE A 82 -6.97 6.65 -9.16
N GLN A 83 -6.35 7.38 -10.09
CA GLN A 83 -6.85 7.47 -11.46
C GLN A 83 -6.93 6.08 -12.12
N ARG A 84 -5.91 5.25 -11.93
CA ARG A 84 -5.91 3.87 -12.46
C ARG A 84 -7.01 3.00 -11.87
N ALA A 85 -7.29 3.15 -10.57
CA ALA A 85 -8.39 2.43 -9.94
C ALA A 85 -9.76 2.89 -10.50
N ILE A 86 -9.93 4.20 -10.75
CA ILE A 86 -11.13 4.73 -11.41
C ILE A 86 -11.25 4.16 -12.83
N ASP A 87 -10.17 4.20 -13.62
CA ASP A 87 -10.15 3.69 -15.00
C ASP A 87 -10.39 2.18 -15.07
N ALA A 88 -10.01 1.44 -14.03
CA ALA A 88 -10.27 0.00 -13.89
C ALA A 88 -11.72 -0.33 -13.51
N GLY A 89 -12.56 0.67 -13.22
CA GLY A 89 -14.00 0.51 -12.99
C GLY A 89 -14.38 0.09 -11.57
N PHE A 90 -13.53 0.37 -10.56
CA PHE A 90 -13.91 0.19 -9.16
C PHE A 90 -15.03 1.15 -8.77
N ASP A 91 -15.98 0.68 -7.96
CA ASP A 91 -17.14 1.48 -7.52
C ASP A 91 -16.72 2.57 -6.52
N GLU A 92 -15.66 2.32 -5.75
CA GLU A 92 -15.10 3.24 -4.78
C GLU A 92 -13.56 3.10 -4.73
N VAL A 93 -12.87 4.21 -4.52
CA VAL A 93 -11.42 4.25 -4.32
C VAL A 93 -11.12 4.92 -2.98
N VAL A 94 -10.43 4.20 -2.09
CA VAL A 94 -10.04 4.67 -0.77
C VAL A 94 -8.52 4.75 -0.70
N CYS A 95 -7.97 5.94 -0.46
CA CYS A 95 -6.53 6.08 -0.22
C CYS A 95 -6.27 6.29 1.28
N VAL A 96 -5.53 5.37 1.90
CA VAL A 96 -5.24 5.35 3.34
C VAL A 96 -3.86 5.94 3.59
N ALA A 97 -3.83 7.15 4.14
CA ALA A 97 -2.61 7.76 4.62
C ALA A 97 -2.11 7.04 5.89
N THR A 98 -0.85 6.63 5.90
CA THR A 98 -0.26 5.92 7.06
C THR A 98 0.10 6.82 8.25
N ASN A 99 -0.01 8.14 8.11
CA ASN A 99 0.17 9.13 9.18
C ASN A 99 -0.37 10.52 8.78
N GLU A 100 -0.54 11.41 9.76
CA GLU A 100 -1.07 12.77 9.58
C GLU A 100 -0.25 13.65 8.64
N ARG A 101 1.08 13.45 8.56
CA ARG A 101 1.91 14.23 7.64
C ARG A 101 1.58 13.88 6.19
N VAL A 102 1.43 12.59 5.90
CA VAL A 102 1.05 12.10 4.58
C VAL A 102 -0.37 12.57 4.23
N GLU A 103 -1.32 12.44 5.16
CA GLU A 103 -2.69 12.91 4.97
C GLU A 103 -2.74 14.41 4.63
N ARG A 104 -2.02 15.25 5.39
CA ARG A 104 -1.95 16.70 5.12
C ARG A 104 -1.32 17.04 3.77
N LYS A 105 -0.38 16.21 3.29
CA LYS A 105 0.17 16.38 1.93
C LYS A 105 -0.91 16.08 0.90
N MET A 106 -1.59 14.94 1.02
CA MET A 106 -2.65 14.53 0.10
C MET A 106 -3.80 15.56 0.04
N ARG A 107 -4.23 16.09 1.19
CA ARG A 107 -5.27 17.14 1.27
C ARG A 107 -4.94 18.46 0.56
N LYS A 108 -3.67 18.71 0.21
CA LYS A 108 -3.27 19.90 -0.55
C LYS A 108 -3.26 19.65 -2.06
N GLU A 109 -3.25 18.39 -2.47
CA GLU A 109 -3.14 17.94 -3.85
C GLU A 109 -4.49 17.49 -4.42
N VAL A 110 -5.54 17.46 -3.58
CA VAL A 110 -6.96 17.25 -3.90
C VAL A 110 -7.72 18.54 -3.62
#